data_AF-A0A1V2UHN5-F1
#
_entry.id   AF-A0A1V2UHN5-F1
#
_cell.length_a   1.000
_cell.length_b   1.000
_cell.length_c   1.000
_cell.angle_alpha   90.00
_cell.angle_beta   90.00
_cell.angle_gamma   90.00
#
_symmetry.space_group_name_H-M   'P 1'
#
loop_
_entity.id
_entity.type
_entity.pdbx_description
1 polymer ?
#
loop_
_entity_poly.entity_id
_entity_poly.type
_entity_poly.pdbx_seq_one_letter_code
_entity_poly.pdbx_strand_id
1 'polypeptide(L)'
;MEYQLTKDSELLLLLVCQNYLASIKEGKSKRDAKQLGSAELIKSQCPSINSWHLSDVQDSCDELVATRFFLKKAYYGGTQYSMSDQSVIYIENKFQNDLKTILDAITNIKKLFF
;
A
#
# COMPACT_ATOMS: atom_id res chain seq x y z
N MET A 1 5.14 -17.98 1.02
CA MET A 1 5.24 -17.41 2.37
C MET A 1 3.92 -16.72 2.63
N GLU A 2 3.20 -17.13 3.66
CA GLU A 2 1.89 -16.55 4.00
C GLU A 2 2.14 -15.46 5.05
N TYR A 3 1.75 -14.22 4.75
CA TYR A 3 1.85 -13.10 5.68
C TYR A 3 0.53 -12.98 6.42
N GLN A 4 0.57 -13.08 7.75
CA GLN A 4 -0.63 -12.90 8.56
C GLN A 4 -0.84 -11.40 8.79
N LEU A 5 -1.71 -10.80 7.98
CA LEU A 5 -2.09 -9.40 8.05
C LEU A 5 -3.55 -9.27 8.49
N THR A 6 -3.86 -8.21 9.22
CA THR A 6 -5.25 -7.76 9.36
C THR A 6 -5.86 -7.44 8.00
N LYS A 7 -7.20 -7.49 7.91
CA LYS A 7 -7.89 -7.15 6.66
C LYS A 7 -7.72 -5.69 6.26
N ASP A 8 -7.56 -4.80 7.23
CA ASP A 8 -7.25 -3.40 6.99
C ASP A 8 -5.85 -3.24 6.39
N SER A 9 -4.83 -3.86 6.97
CA SER A 9 -3.47 -3.83 6.41
C SER A 9 -3.37 -4.49 5.04
N GLU A 10 -4.09 -5.59 4.82
CA GLU A 10 -4.17 -6.24 3.50
C GLU A 10 -4.82 -5.30 2.46
N LEU A 11 -5.91 -4.60 2.82
CA LEU A 11 -6.55 -3.62 1.95
C LEU A 11 -5.60 -2.44 1.66
N LEU A 12 -4.94 -1.91 2.69
CA LEU A 12 -3.99 -0.81 2.53
C LEU A 12 -2.81 -1.21 1.62
N LEU A 13 -2.27 -2.42 1.77
CA LEU A 13 -1.22 -2.95 0.90
C LEU A 13 -1.67 -2.93 -0.57
N LEU A 14 -2.88 -3.41 -0.87
CA LEU A 14 -3.40 -3.42 -2.23
C LEU A 14 -3.57 -2.01 -2.80
N LEU A 15 -4.03 -1.06 -1.98
CA LEU A 15 -4.20 0.34 -2.39
C LEU A 15 -2.86 1.02 -2.70
N VAL A 16 -1.81 0.80 -1.89
CA VAL A 16 -0.48 1.36 -2.20
C VAL A 16 0.16 0.66 -3.40
N CYS A 17 -0.11 -0.63 -3.63
CA CYS A 17 0.31 -1.34 -4.85
C CYS A 17 -0.36 -0.77 -6.10
N GLN A 18 -1.67 -0.48 -6.02
CA GLN A 18 -2.43 0.18 -7.07
C GLN A 18 -1.81 1.55 -7.40
N ASN A 19 -1.58 2.39 -6.39
CA ASN A 19 -1.02 3.73 -6.57
C ASN A 19 0.40 3.70 -7.17
N TYR A 20 1.21 2.72 -6.77
CA TYR A 20 2.52 2.48 -7.38
C TYR A 20 2.39 2.20 -8.88
N LEU A 21 1.59 1.20 -9.29
CA LEU A 21 1.45 0.87 -10.72
C LEU A 21 0.82 2.01 -11.53
N ALA A 22 -0.16 2.72 -10.98
CA ALA A 22 -0.75 3.89 -11.63
C ALA A 22 0.32 4.98 -11.85
N SER A 23 1.12 5.29 -10.83
CA SER A 23 2.23 6.25 -10.93
C SER A 23 3.27 5.88 -12.00
N ILE A 24 3.60 4.58 -12.12
CA ILE A 24 4.50 4.11 -13.20
C ILE A 24 3.87 4.33 -14.57
N LYS A 25 2.58 4.02 -14.74
CA LYS A 25 1.86 4.22 -16.01
C LYS A 25 1.77 5.70 -16.40
N GLU A 26 1.75 6.60 -15.41
CA GLU A 26 1.81 8.06 -15.59
C GLU A 26 3.23 8.58 -15.88
N GLY A 27 4.23 7.70 -15.94
CA GLY A 27 5.61 8.07 -16.30
C GLY A 27 6.51 8.44 -15.12
N LYS A 28 6.06 8.28 -13.87
CA LYS A 28 6.95 8.46 -12.71
C LYS A 28 8.00 7.36 -12.65
N SER A 29 9.18 7.71 -12.13
CA SER A 29 10.23 6.72 -11.92
C SER A 29 9.82 5.71 -10.84
N LYS A 30 10.35 4.48 -10.90
CA LYS A 30 10.15 3.48 -9.83
C LYS A 30 10.60 3.98 -8.46
N ARG A 31 11.60 4.87 -8.40
CA ARG A 31 12.07 5.46 -7.15
C ARG A 31 11.01 6.38 -6.56
N ASP A 32 10.43 7.25 -7.38
CA ASP A 32 9.44 8.24 -6.93
C ASP A 32 8.11 7.55 -6.60
N ALA A 33 7.67 6.59 -7.43
CA ALA A 33 6.45 5.83 -7.20
C ALA A 33 6.48 4.99 -5.91
N LYS A 34 7.68 4.63 -5.39
CA LYS A 34 7.82 3.93 -4.11
C LYS A 34 7.67 4.86 -2.90
N GLN A 35 7.79 6.17 -3.07
CA GLN A 35 7.67 7.13 -1.97
C GLN A 35 6.19 7.40 -1.70
N LEU A 36 5.67 6.83 -0.62
CA LEU A 36 4.26 6.98 -0.22
C LEU A 36 4.05 8.24 0.61
N GLY A 37 5.07 8.63 1.38
CA GLY A 37 5.03 9.80 2.26
C GLY A 37 4.40 9.50 3.61
N SER A 38 3.75 10.50 4.22
CA SER A 38 3.13 10.36 5.53
C SER A 38 1.79 9.61 5.47
N ALA A 39 1.27 9.19 6.62
CA ALA A 39 -0.04 8.54 6.69
C ALA A 39 -1.18 9.46 6.20
N GLU A 40 -1.07 10.76 6.42
CA GLU A 40 -2.00 11.77 5.90
C GLU A 40 -1.96 11.81 4.37
N LEU A 41 -0.76 11.77 3.77
CA LEU A 41 -0.62 11.74 2.31
C LEU A 41 -1.19 10.44 1.74
N ILE A 42 -0.87 9.29 2.33
CA ILE A 42 -1.42 7.99 1.95
C ILE A 42 -2.94 8.01 1.99
N LYS A 43 -3.53 8.48 3.09
CA LYS A 43 -4.98 8.60 3.23
C LYS A 43 -5.57 9.48 2.13
N SER A 44 -4.99 10.65 1.88
CA SER A 44 -5.46 11.59 0.85
C SER A 44 -5.41 11.03 -0.58
N GLN A 45 -4.48 10.11 -0.86
CA GLN A 45 -4.30 9.47 -2.15
C GLN A 45 -5.13 8.19 -2.32
N CYS A 46 -5.80 7.72 -1.27
CA CYS A 46 -6.52 6.46 -1.25
C CYS A 46 -7.99 6.69 -0.86
N PRO A 47 -8.87 7.06 -1.82
CA PRO A 47 -10.27 7.39 -1.51
C PRO A 47 -11.03 6.28 -0.76
N SER A 48 -10.64 5.02 -0.99
CA SER A 48 -11.20 3.83 -0.34
C SER A 48 -11.10 3.81 1.18
N ILE A 49 -10.19 4.58 1.77
CA ILE A 49 -9.92 4.63 3.22
C ILE A 49 -10.07 6.05 3.78
N ASN A 50 -10.72 6.96 3.04
CA ASN A 50 -10.92 8.34 3.49
C ASN A 50 -11.72 8.42 4.81
N SER A 51 -12.58 7.43 5.07
CA SER A 51 -13.36 7.33 6.32
C SER A 51 -12.56 6.81 7.50
N TRP A 52 -11.38 6.20 7.30
CA TRP A 52 -10.57 5.66 8.39
C TRP A 52 -10.03 6.77 9.28
N HIS A 53 -9.89 6.50 10.57
CA HIS A 53 -9.17 7.42 11.43
C HIS A 53 -7.69 7.44 11.01
N LEU A 54 -7.01 8.57 11.23
CA LEU A 54 -5.60 8.69 10.85
C LEU A 54 -4.72 7.67 11.59
N SER A 55 -5.06 7.37 12.86
CA SER A 55 -4.38 6.31 13.64
C SER A 55 -4.52 4.95 12.99
N ASP A 56 -5.67 4.60 12.43
CA ASP A 56 -5.89 3.27 11.83
C ASP A 56 -5.05 3.10 10.56
N VAL A 57 -4.87 4.20 9.80
CA VAL A 57 -3.95 4.23 8.65
C VAL A 57 -2.51 4.06 9.12
N GLN A 58 -2.11 4.74 10.20
CA GLN A 58 -0.77 4.62 10.77
C GLN A 58 -0.49 3.21 11.29
N ASP A 59 -1.42 2.62 12.04
CA ASP A 59 -1.32 1.27 12.58
C ASP A 59 -1.23 0.24 11.46
N SER A 60 -2.03 0.40 10.40
CA SER A 60 -1.97 -0.46 9.22
C SER A 60 -0.63 -0.33 8.48
N CYS A 61 -0.09 0.89 8.35
CA CYS A 61 1.24 1.08 7.78
C CYS A 61 2.32 0.43 8.65
N ASP A 62 2.21 0.57 9.97
CA ASP A 62 3.17 0.04 10.94
C ASP A 62 3.13 -1.49 10.99
N GLU A 63 1.97 -2.14 10.82
CA GLU A 63 1.84 -3.58 10.64
C GLU A 63 2.57 -4.04 9.36
N LEU A 64 2.37 -3.33 8.23
CA LEU A 64 3.08 -3.62 6.99
C LEU A 64 4.59 -3.42 7.09
N VAL A 65 5.04 -2.44 7.88
CA VAL A 65 6.47 -2.25 8.23
C VAL A 65 6.98 -3.38 9.11
N ALA A 66 6.19 -3.85 10.08
CA ALA A 66 6.55 -4.91 11.00
C ALA A 66 6.84 -6.25 10.28
N THR A 67 6.21 -6.49 9.13
CA THR A 67 6.55 -7.64 8.26
C THR A 67 7.99 -7.60 7.73
N ARG A 68 8.64 -6.42 7.72
CA ARG A 68 9.92 -6.12 7.04
C ARG A 68 9.92 -6.41 5.54
N PHE A 69 8.78 -6.78 4.98
CA PHE A 69 8.64 -7.21 3.61
C PHE A 69 7.95 -6.13 2.78
N PHE A 70 6.89 -5.52 3.28
CA PHE A 70 6.07 -4.64 2.43
C PHE A 70 6.53 -3.17 2.44
N LEU A 71 6.49 -2.53 3.61
CA LEU A 71 6.81 -1.12 3.76
C LEU A 71 8.10 -0.91 4.54
N LYS A 72 8.71 0.26 4.32
CA LYS A 72 9.83 0.81 5.08
C LYS A 72 9.36 2.10 5.74
N LYS A 73 9.81 2.33 6.97
CA LYS A 73 9.53 3.54 7.77
C LYS A 73 10.81 4.35 7.92
N ALA A 74 10.71 5.66 7.78
CA ALA A 74 11.80 6.61 8.02
C ALA A 74 11.30 7.82 8.82
N TYR A 75 12.22 8.47 9.53
CA TYR A 75 11.95 9.64 10.35
C TYR A 75 12.70 10.85 9.79
N TYR A 76 12.00 11.68 9.01
CA TYR A 76 12.54 12.91 8.42
C TYR A 76 11.49 14.02 8.53
N GLY A 77 11.56 14.80 9.62
CA GLY A 77 10.54 15.83 9.91
C GLY A 77 9.14 15.25 10.19
N GLY A 78 9.06 13.95 10.46
CA GLY A 78 7.82 13.19 10.61
C GLY A 78 8.01 11.74 10.16
N THR A 79 6.98 10.92 10.39
CA THR A 79 6.96 9.53 9.91
C THR A 79 6.67 9.50 8.41
N GLN A 80 7.57 8.87 7.65
CA GLN A 80 7.44 8.67 6.21
C GLN A 80 7.48 7.18 5.88
N TYR A 81 6.63 6.77 4.96
CA TYR A 81 6.53 5.40 4.48
C TYR A 81 6.97 5.30 3.02
N SER A 82 7.63 4.20 2.69
CA SER A 82 7.97 3.85 1.31
C SER A 82 7.84 2.36 1.07
N MET A 83 7.59 1.97 -0.18
CA MET A 83 7.56 0.57 -0.56
C MET A 83 8.97 -0.02 -0.60
N SER A 84 9.10 -1.26 -0.13
CA SER A 84 10.32 -2.04 -0.31
C SER A 84 10.44 -2.55 -1.76
N ASP A 85 11.61 -3.10 -2.11
CA ASP A 85 11.78 -3.82 -3.38
C ASP A 85 10.99 -5.14 -3.38
N GLN A 86 10.80 -5.75 -2.20
CA GLN A 86 10.02 -6.96 -2.02
C GLN A 86 8.53 -6.74 -2.31
N SER A 87 7.99 -5.56 -2.01
CA SER A 87 6.64 -5.16 -2.46
C SER A 87 6.52 -5.13 -3.97
N VAL A 88 7.55 -4.66 -4.68
CA VAL A 88 7.53 -4.65 -6.15
C VAL A 88 7.58 -6.07 -6.70
N ILE A 89 8.44 -6.93 -6.15
CA ILE A 89 8.49 -8.36 -6.51
C ILE A 89 7.14 -9.04 -6.25
N TYR A 90 6.48 -8.72 -5.14
CA TYR A 90 5.14 -9.21 -4.83
C TYR A 90 4.12 -8.77 -5.88
N ILE A 91 4.16 -7.51 -6.33
CA ILE A 91 3.29 -7.01 -7.40
C ILE A 91 3.56 -7.73 -8.72
N GLU A 92 4.82 -7.85 -9.09
CA GLU A 92 5.26 -8.51 -10.33
C GLU A 92 4.84 -9.98 -10.36
N ASN A 93 4.95 -10.71 -9.25
CA ASN A 93 4.63 -12.13 -9.21
C ASN A 93 3.14 -12.41 -9.00
N LYS A 94 2.48 -11.71 -8.06
CA LYS A 94 1.08 -11.99 -7.70
C LYS A 94 0.09 -11.36 -8.68
N PHE A 95 0.38 -10.16 -9.14
CA PHE A 95 -0.52 -9.39 -9.99
C PHE A 95 -0.01 -9.22 -11.41
N GLN A 96 1.21 -9.70 -11.74
CA GLN A 96 1.79 -9.60 -13.09
C GLN A 96 1.86 -8.17 -13.62
N ASN A 97 2.01 -7.18 -12.71
CA ASN A 97 1.91 -5.75 -13.00
C ASN A 97 0.59 -5.32 -13.67
N ASP A 98 -0.47 -6.11 -13.53
CA ASP A 98 -1.77 -5.78 -14.03
C ASP A 98 -2.57 -5.00 -12.98
N LEU A 99 -3.05 -3.82 -13.39
CA LEU A 99 -3.83 -2.95 -12.51
C LEU A 99 -5.23 -3.53 -12.28
N LYS A 100 -5.78 -4.25 -13.26
CA LYS A 100 -7.12 -4.83 -13.16
C LYS A 100 -7.17 -5.93 -12.12
N THR A 101 -6.21 -6.86 -12.10
CA THR A 101 -6.14 -7.89 -11.05
C THR A 101 -5.99 -7.33 -9.63
N ILE A 102 -5.28 -6.20 -9.46
CA ILE A 102 -5.22 -5.50 -8.16
C ILE A 102 -6.58 -4.93 -7.78
N LEU A 103 -7.28 -4.27 -8.71
CA LEU A 103 -8.63 -3.73 -8.48
C LEU A 103 -9.64 -4.82 -8.12
N ASP A 104 -9.55 -5.98 -8.77
CA ASP A 104 -10.39 -7.13 -8.47
C ASP A 104 -10.11 -7.65 -7.04
N ALA A 105 -8.84 -7.70 -6.62
CA ALA A 105 -8.45 -8.06 -5.26
C ALA A 105 -8.97 -7.07 -4.22
N ILE A 106 -8.88 -5.76 -4.49
CA ILE A 106 -9.45 -4.70 -3.64
C ILE A 106 -10.97 -4.87 -3.52
N THR A 107 -11.65 -5.17 -4.62
CA THR A 107 -13.09 -5.37 -4.62
C THR A 107 -13.47 -6.58 -3.76
N ASN A 108 -12.70 -7.66 -3.84
CA ASN A 108 -12.96 -8.88 -3.06
C ASN A 108 -12.72 -8.68 -1.56
N ILE A 109 -11.65 -7.99 -1.16
CA ILE A 109 -11.42 -7.74 0.27
C ILE A 109 -12.47 -6.81 0.85
N LYS A 110 -12.93 -5.80 0.08
CA LYS A 110 -14.00 -4.89 0.52
C LYS A 110 -15.32 -5.60 0.86
N LYS A 111 -15.65 -6.70 0.18
CA LYS A 111 -16.83 -7.54 0.49
C LYS A 111 -16.74 -8.27 1.82
N LEU A 112 -15.61 -8.21 2.52
CA LEU A 112 -15.49 -8.81 3.86
C LEU A 112 -15.87 -7.82 4.96
N PHE A 113 -16.02 -6.55 4.63
CA PHE A 113 -16.40 -5.48 5.57
C PHE A 113 -17.90 -5.16 5.51
N PHE A 114 -18.62 -5.68 4.52
CA PHE A 114 -20.05 -5.47 4.25
C PHE A 114 -20.71 -6.79 3.88
#